data_AF-A0A7L4TI62-F1
#
_entry.id   AF-A0A7L4TI62-F1
#
_cell.length_a   1.000
_cell.length_b   1.000
_cell.length_c   1.000
_cell.angle_alpha   90.00
_cell.angle_beta   90.00
_cell.angle_gamma   90.00
#
_symmetry.space_group_name_H-M   'P 1'
#
loop_
_entity.id
_entity.type
_entity.pdbx_description
1 polymer ?
#
loop_
_entity_poly.entity_id
_entity_poly.type
_entity_poly.pdbx_seq_one_letter_code
_entity_poly.pdbx_strand_id
1 'polypeptide(L)' 'IAKLAEATGKEVIASGGVSNLADLKELREHPSEIGGAIVGKALYTNQFTLGDALKGE' A
#
# COMPACT_ATOMS: atom_id res chain seq x y z
N ILE A 1 -6.19 -3.82 7.31
CA ILE A 1 -7.02 -3.58 6.11
C ILE A 1 -7.52 -4.89 5.48
N ALA A 2 -6.72 -5.95 5.41
CA ALA A 2 -7.15 -7.28 4.93
C ALA A 2 -8.44 -7.81 5.60
N LYS A 3 -8.59 -7.67 6.93
CA LYS A 3 -9.84 -8.02 7.64
C LYS A 3 -11.10 -7.31 7.12
N LEU A 4 -10.97 -6.11 6.57
CA LEU A 4 -12.11 -5.39 5.96
C LEU A 4 -12.48 -6.01 4.61
N ALA A 5 -11.49 -6.42 3.82
CA ALA A 5 -11.73 -7.14 2.58
C ALA A 5 -12.45 -8.46 2.85
N GLU A 6 -11.97 -9.23 3.84
CA GLU A 6 -12.59 -10.48 4.28
C GLU A 6 -14.05 -10.27 4.73
N ALA A 7 -14.29 -9.27 5.58
CA ALA A 7 -15.63 -9.00 6.11
C ALA A 7 -16.63 -8.53 5.04
N THR A 8 -16.16 -7.91 3.96
CA THR A 8 -17.02 -7.36 2.90
C THR A 8 -17.07 -8.22 1.65
N GLY A 9 -16.13 -9.16 1.49
CA GLY A 9 -15.89 -9.88 0.25
C GLY A 9 -15.50 -8.95 -0.92
N LYS A 10 -14.94 -7.78 -0.63
CA LYS A 10 -14.54 -6.77 -1.62
C LYS A 10 -13.04 -6.51 -1.55
N GLU A 11 -12.46 -6.24 -2.70
CA GLU A 11 -11.10 -5.71 -2.79
C GLU A 11 -11.05 -4.31 -2.15
N VAL A 12 -9.97 -4.00 -1.46
CA VAL A 12 -9.78 -2.72 -0.76
C VAL A 12 -8.50 -2.01 -1.17
N ILE A 13 -8.51 -0.67 -1.08
CA ILE A 13 -7.34 0.18 -1.33
C ILE A 13 -6.86 0.78 0.00
N ALA A 14 -5.57 0.63 0.31
CA ALA A 14 -4.95 1.21 1.50
C ALA A 14 -4.64 2.69 1.30
N SER A 15 -5.39 3.59 1.94
CA SER A 15 -5.26 5.03 1.71
C SER A 15 -4.34 5.78 2.68
N GLY A 16 -3.84 5.13 3.74
CA GLY A 16 -3.09 5.81 4.79
C GLY A 16 -2.11 4.90 5.52
N GLY A 17 -1.11 5.51 6.15
CA GLY A 17 -0.08 4.82 6.92
C GLY A 17 1.18 4.45 6.15
N VAL A 18 1.20 4.59 4.82
CA VAL A 18 2.41 4.34 4.01
C VAL A 18 3.44 5.46 4.24
N SER A 19 4.57 5.09 4.82
CA SER A 19 5.70 5.95 5.24
C SER A 19 7.04 5.48 4.68
N ASN A 20 7.15 4.21 4.31
CA ASN A 20 8.38 3.64 3.77
C ASN A 20 8.04 2.51 2.76
N LEU A 21 9.06 2.00 2.06
CA LEU A 21 8.88 0.94 1.06
C LEU A 21 8.45 -0.40 1.67
N ALA A 22 8.79 -0.69 2.94
CA ALA A 22 8.38 -1.93 3.60
C ALA A 22 6.87 -1.97 3.83
N ASP A 23 6.23 -0.83 4.11
CA ASP A 23 4.77 -0.73 4.22
C ASP A 23 4.10 -1.18 2.90
N LEU A 24 4.66 -0.80 1.74
CA LEU A 24 4.17 -1.23 0.44
C LEU A 24 4.41 -2.72 0.17
N LYS A 25 5.51 -3.28 0.66
CA LYS A 25 5.79 -4.72 0.58
C LYS A 25 4.79 -5.52 1.40
N GLU A 26 4.51 -5.09 2.64
CA GLU A 26 3.52 -5.73 3.50
C GLU A 26 2.13 -5.75 2.86
N LEU A 27 1.72 -4.64 2.23
CA LEU A 27 0.45 -4.60 1.49
C LEU A 27 0.42 -5.57 0.31
N ARG A 28 1.55 -5.81 -0.36
CA ARG A 28 1.65 -6.78 -1.46
C ARG A 28 1.55 -8.24 -1.03
N GLU A 29 1.79 -8.55 0.24
CA GLU A 29 1.65 -9.93 0.77
C GLU A 29 0.18 -10.39 0.81
N HIS A 30 -0.79 -9.50 0.53
CA HIS A 30 -2.23 -9.78 0.51
C HIS A 30 -2.87 -9.45 -0.85
N PRO A 31 -2.43 -10.06 -1.96
CA PRO A 31 -2.84 -9.68 -3.31
C PRO A 31 -4.29 -10.06 -3.65
N SER A 32 -4.90 -10.97 -2.90
CA SER A 32 -6.32 -11.35 -3.04
C SER A 32 -7.28 -10.36 -2.37
N GLU A 33 -6.78 -9.57 -1.42
CA GLU A 33 -7.57 -8.68 -0.59
C GLU A 33 -7.31 -7.20 -0.93
N ILE A 34 -6.05 -6.86 -1.24
CA ILE A 34 -5.57 -5.49 -1.38
C ILE A 34 -5.26 -5.19 -2.84
N GLY A 35 -6.05 -4.30 -3.44
CA GLY A 35 -5.91 -3.87 -4.83
C GLY A 35 -4.84 -2.80 -5.08
N GLY A 36 -4.46 -2.07 -4.02
CA GLY A 36 -3.47 -1.02 -4.14
C GLY A 36 -3.36 -0.13 -2.91
N ALA A 37 -2.57 0.93 -3.05
CA ALA A 37 -2.34 1.92 -2.01
C ALA A 37 -2.36 3.34 -2.57
N ILE A 38 -2.86 4.29 -1.77
CA ILE A 38 -2.76 5.72 -2.04
C ILE A 38 -1.67 6.28 -1.13
N VAL A 39 -0.61 6.79 -1.74
CA VAL A 39 0.56 7.32 -1.03
C VAL A 39 0.58 8.84 -1.15
N GLY A 40 0.48 9.52 0.00
CA GLY A 40 0.51 10.98 0.09
C GLY A 40 1.84 11.48 0.66
N LYS A 41 1.81 11.87 1.94
CA LYS A 41 2.89 12.57 2.65
C LYS A 41 4.29 12.01 2.36
N ALA A 42 4.48 10.68 2.35
CA ALA A 42 5.77 10.06 2.13
C ALA A 42 6.43 10.48 0.80
N LEU A 43 5.65 10.62 -0.28
CA LEU A 43 6.14 11.12 -1.57
C LEU A 43 6.40 12.63 -1.50
N TYR A 44 5.48 13.41 -0.93
CA TYR A 44 5.63 14.87 -0.84
C TYR A 44 6.78 15.33 0.06
N THR A 45 7.19 14.51 1.03
CA THR A 45 8.32 14.80 1.93
C THR A 45 9.58 14.01 1.58
N ASN A 46 9.67 13.44 0.37
CA ASN A 46 10.84 12.71 -0.14
C ASN A 46 11.33 11.56 0.77
N GLN A 47 10.42 10.83 1.42
CA GLN A 47 10.80 9.63 2.20
C GLN A 47 11.22 8.48 1.28
N PHE A 48 10.61 8.41 0.10
CA PHE A 48 10.99 7.60 -1.05
C PHE A 48 10.38 8.21 -2.32
N THR A 49 10.80 7.79 -3.50
CA THR A 49 10.24 8.26 -4.77
C THR A 49 9.17 7.32 -5.32
N LEU A 50 8.32 7.83 -6.21
CA LEU A 50 7.38 6.97 -6.95
C LEU A 50 8.12 5.87 -7.72
N GLY A 51 9.31 6.16 -8.26
CA GLY A 51 10.14 5.17 -8.93
C GLY A 51 10.56 4.03 -7.99
N ASP A 52 10.94 4.34 -6.76
CA ASP A 52 11.31 3.33 -5.76
C ASP A 52 10.13 2.43 -5.40
N ALA A 53 8.92 3.01 -5.26
CA ALA A 53 7.71 2.26 -5.00
C ALA A 53 7.32 1.30 -6.15
N LEU A 54 7.57 1.70 -7.40
CA LEU A 54 7.21 0.93 -8.60
C LEU A 54 8.20 -0.19 -8.95
N LYS A 55 9.50 -0.05 -8.61
CA LYS A 55 10.50 -1.10 -8.86
C LYS A 55 10.16 -2.40 -8.15
N GLY A 56 9.57 -2.29 -6.97
CA GLY A 56 9.05 -3.43 -6.22
C GLY A 56 10.07 -4.41 -5.65
N GLU A 57 11.35 -4.02 -5.59
CA GLU A 57 12.42 -4.74 -4.87
C GLU A 57 12.20 -4.72 -3.35
#